data_AF-A8WWP3-F1
#
_entry.id   AF-A8WWP3-F1
#
_cell.length_a   1.000
_cell.length_b   1.000
_cell.length_c   1.000
_cell.angle_alpha   90.00
_cell.angle_beta   90.00
_cell.angle_gamma   90.00
#
_symmetry.space_group_name_H-M   'P 1'
#
loop_
_entity.id
_entity.type
_entity.pdbx_description
1 polymer ?
#
loop_
_entity_poly.entity_id
_entity_poly.type
_entity_poly.pdbx_seq_one_letter_code
_entity_poly.pdbx_strand_id
1 'polypeptide(L)'
;MVFNRVVQIGRVVFIASGNDQGKLATVVNVIDGNRVQIDGPSSGVARTVRNLKDLHLTKFVVKIRVGQRSKGVQTAFDAAKVAENFQKTQWAKKIAQRAIRAKLTDFERYKLMKAKQMRNRIVRVELAKLKKAQK
;
A
#
# COMPACT_ATOMS: atom_id res chain seq x y z
N MET A 1 -14.32 3.00 -19.40
CA MET A 1 -13.59 4.20 -18.90
C MET A 1 -12.12 3.82 -18.75
N VAL A 2 -11.17 4.58 -19.29
CA VAL A 2 -9.74 4.17 -19.36
C VAL A 2 -9.03 4.28 -18.01
N PHE A 3 -9.48 5.19 -17.13
CA PHE A 3 -8.91 5.39 -15.80
C PHE A 3 -9.65 4.56 -14.73
N ASN A 4 -8.90 3.72 -14.01
CA ASN A 4 -9.44 2.84 -12.96
C ASN A 4 -9.40 3.45 -11.55
N ARG A 5 -8.61 4.50 -11.33
CA ARG A 5 -8.47 5.19 -10.03
C ARG A 5 -8.56 6.68 -10.25
N VAL A 6 -9.55 7.29 -9.64
CA VAL A 6 -9.83 8.72 -9.74
C VAL A 6 -9.84 9.35 -8.36
N VAL A 7 -9.51 10.63 -8.28
CA VAL A 7 -9.66 11.41 -7.04
C VAL A 7 -11.15 11.60 -6.82
N GLN A 8 -11.65 11.10 -5.69
CA GLN A 8 -13.05 11.22 -5.30
C GLN A 8 -13.15 11.24 -3.78
N ILE A 9 -14.24 11.81 -3.27
CA ILE A 9 -14.57 11.76 -1.85
C ILE A 9 -14.69 10.29 -1.41
N GLY A 10 -14.06 9.97 -0.29
CA GLY A 10 -14.04 8.63 0.27
C GLY A 10 -12.98 7.70 -0.29
N ARG A 11 -12.18 8.13 -1.29
CA ARG A 11 -11.07 7.30 -1.75
C ARG A 11 -9.96 7.24 -0.72
N VAL A 12 -9.50 6.02 -0.45
CA VAL A 12 -8.36 5.77 0.41
C VAL A 12 -7.08 6.01 -0.38
N VAL A 13 -6.18 6.77 0.22
CA VAL A 13 -4.88 7.15 -0.32
C VAL A 13 -3.77 6.63 0.57
N PHE A 14 -2.66 6.26 -0.05
CA PHE A 14 -1.42 5.94 0.62
C PHE A 14 -0.49 7.16 0.55
N ILE A 15 0.06 7.58 1.68
CA ILE A 15 0.92 8.75 1.76
C ILE A 15 2.36 8.33 1.39
N ALA A 16 2.86 8.85 0.27
CA ALA A 16 4.16 8.46 -0.29
C ALA A 16 5.34 9.25 0.29
N SER A 17 5.11 10.50 0.70
CA SER A 17 6.13 11.44 1.17
C SER A 17 5.62 12.25 2.38
N GLY A 18 6.54 12.87 3.14
CA GLY A 18 6.25 13.75 4.28
C GLY A 18 6.06 13.04 5.63
N ASN A 19 5.61 13.79 6.64
CA ASN A 19 5.61 13.36 8.05
C ASN A 19 4.77 12.10 8.36
N ASP A 20 3.80 11.78 7.50
CA ASP A 20 2.91 10.62 7.63
C ASP A 20 3.18 9.53 6.56
N GLN A 21 4.41 9.49 6.05
CA GLN A 21 4.81 8.51 5.04
C GLN A 21 4.50 7.07 5.47
N GLY A 22 3.93 6.29 4.55
CA GLY A 22 3.61 4.88 4.79
C GLY A 22 2.23 4.64 5.40
N LYS A 23 1.51 5.69 5.81
CA LYS A 23 0.17 5.59 6.39
C LYS A 23 -0.92 5.68 5.32
N LEU A 24 -2.11 5.23 5.71
CA LEU A 24 -3.34 5.36 4.91
C LEU A 24 -4.17 6.54 5.41
N ALA A 25 -4.85 7.21 4.49
CA ALA A 25 -5.83 8.24 4.81
C ALA A 25 -6.99 8.19 3.81
N THR A 26 -8.08 8.88 4.12
CA THR A 26 -9.26 8.99 3.25
C THR A 26 -9.38 10.42 2.75
N VAL A 27 -9.65 10.61 1.45
CA VAL A 27 -9.95 11.93 0.88
C VAL A 27 -11.33 12.37 1.34
N VAL A 28 -11.40 13.46 2.11
CA VAL A 28 -12.64 14.01 2.66
C VAL A 28 -13.21 15.11 1.78
N ASN A 29 -12.33 15.93 1.20
CA ASN A 29 -12.70 17.02 0.30
C ASN A 29 -11.62 17.26 -0.75
N VAL A 30 -12.01 17.78 -1.91
CA VAL A 30 -11.09 18.25 -2.97
C VAL A 30 -11.07 19.77 -2.89
N ILE A 31 -9.89 20.35 -2.69
CA ILE A 31 -9.75 21.80 -2.49
C ILE A 31 -9.52 22.48 -3.83
N ASP A 32 -8.53 21.98 -4.58
CA ASP A 32 -8.19 22.48 -5.91
C ASP A 32 -7.62 21.33 -6.75
N GLY A 33 -7.19 21.63 -7.98
CA GLY A 33 -6.65 20.63 -8.91
C GLY A 33 -5.39 19.90 -8.42
N ASN A 34 -4.69 20.44 -7.43
CA ASN A 34 -3.44 19.89 -6.90
C ASN A 34 -3.56 19.42 -5.44
N ARG A 35 -4.57 19.84 -4.69
CA ARG A 35 -4.66 19.62 -3.24
C ARG A 35 -5.98 18.99 -2.83
N VAL A 36 -5.88 18.07 -1.87
CA VAL A 36 -7.01 17.40 -1.24
C VAL A 36 -6.90 17.49 0.27
N GLN A 37 -8.06 17.55 0.93
CA GLN A 37 -8.14 17.40 2.37
C GLN A 37 -8.25 15.92 2.71
N ILE A 38 -7.29 15.42 3.47
CA ILE A 38 -7.24 14.02 3.91
C ILE A 38 -7.54 13.89 5.40
N ASP A 39 -8.04 12.73 5.79
CA ASP A 39 -8.26 12.38 7.19
C ASP A 39 -8.06 10.87 7.40
N GLY A 40 -7.31 10.49 8.42
CA GLY A 40 -6.96 9.09 8.69
C GLY A 40 -6.86 8.77 10.18
N PRO A 41 -7.93 8.98 10.96
CA PRO A 41 -7.90 8.81 12.43
C PRO A 41 -7.48 7.39 12.84
N SER A 42 -7.99 6.34 12.19
CA SER A 42 -7.59 4.94 12.48
C SER A 42 -6.13 4.63 12.13
N SER A 43 -5.50 5.43 11.25
CA SER A 43 -4.10 5.27 10.84
C SER A 43 -3.17 6.27 11.52
N GLY A 44 -3.68 7.09 12.45
CA GLY A 44 -2.91 8.12 13.14
C GLY A 44 -2.45 9.27 12.22
N VAL A 45 -3.25 9.60 11.20
CA VAL A 45 -3.05 10.77 10.34
C VAL A 45 -4.10 11.81 10.71
N ALA A 46 -3.64 12.96 11.19
CA ALA A 46 -4.52 14.08 11.51
C ALA A 46 -5.12 14.70 10.24
N ARG A 47 -6.30 15.30 10.38
CA ARG A 47 -6.98 15.98 9.28
C ARG A 47 -6.11 17.13 8.77
N THR A 48 -5.62 17.00 7.54
CA THR A 48 -4.67 17.95 6.95
C THR A 48 -4.91 18.10 5.45
N VAL A 49 -4.39 19.19 4.89
CA VAL A 49 -4.37 19.42 3.43
C VAL A 49 -3.08 18.88 2.86
N ARG A 50 -3.15 18.11 1.78
CA ARG A 50 -1.99 17.52 1.11
C ARG A 50 -2.05 17.67 -0.39
N ASN A 51 -0.88 17.77 -1.01
CA ASN A 51 -0.75 17.77 -2.45
C ASN A 51 -0.99 16.36 -3.00
N LEU A 52 -1.71 16.24 -4.11
CA LEU A 52 -1.96 14.98 -4.81
C LEU A 52 -0.67 14.28 -5.26
N LYS A 53 0.40 15.04 -5.52
CA LYS A 53 1.72 14.50 -5.88
C LYS A 53 2.35 13.64 -4.77
N ASP A 54 2.01 13.92 -3.51
CA ASP A 54 2.51 13.18 -2.34
C ASP A 54 1.68 11.93 -2.02
N LEU A 55 0.62 11.68 -2.80
CA LEU A 55 -0.38 10.67 -2.52
C LEU A 55 -0.43 9.64 -3.66
N HIS A 56 -0.67 8.39 -3.28
CA HIS A 56 -0.97 7.32 -4.22
C HIS A 56 -2.38 6.82 -4.00
N LEU A 57 -3.21 6.90 -5.04
CA LEU A 57 -4.59 6.42 -5.00
C LEU A 57 -4.62 4.89 -4.86
N THR A 58 -5.35 4.41 -3.86
CA THR A 58 -5.59 2.97 -3.70
C THR A 58 -6.90 2.57 -4.40
N LYS A 59 -7.13 1.25 -4.48
CA LYS A 59 -8.38 0.71 -5.04
C LYS A 59 -9.57 0.83 -4.08
N PHE A 60 -9.34 1.12 -2.80
CA PHE A 60 -10.40 1.16 -1.79
C PHE A 60 -11.15 2.49 -1.82
N VAL A 61 -12.48 2.40 -1.71
CA VAL A 61 -13.36 3.55 -1.47
C VAL A 61 -14.29 3.24 -0.32
N VAL A 62 -14.37 4.21 0.57
CA VAL A 62 -15.29 4.24 1.71
C VAL A 62 -16.39 5.23 1.37
N LYS A 63 -17.65 4.88 1.65
CA LYS A 63 -18.76 5.79 1.43
C LYS A 63 -18.80 6.83 2.55
N ILE A 64 -18.43 8.07 2.24
CA ILE A 64 -18.52 9.22 3.15
C ILE A 64 -19.12 10.41 2.42
N ARG A 65 -19.66 11.36 3.19
CA ARG A 65 -20.14 12.65 2.69
C ARG A 65 -18.97 13.64 2.58
N VAL A 66 -19.11 14.66 1.73
CA VAL A 66 -18.13 15.75 1.62
C VAL A 66 -18.02 16.45 2.98
N GLY A 67 -16.78 16.67 3.45
CA GLY A 67 -16.56 17.37 4.72
C GLY A 67 -16.97 16.60 5.98
N GLN A 68 -17.28 15.30 5.88
CA GLN A 68 -17.67 14.45 7.03
C GLN A 68 -16.65 14.56 8.17
N ARG A 69 -17.11 14.67 9.42
CA ARG A 69 -16.24 14.80 10.62
C ARG A 69 -15.43 13.53 10.87
N SER A 70 -14.29 13.65 11.56
CA SER A 70 -13.31 12.57 11.72
C SER A 70 -13.88 11.30 12.34
N LYS A 71 -14.78 11.41 13.33
CA LYS A 71 -15.48 10.25 13.91
C LYS A 71 -16.30 9.47 12.88
N GLY A 72 -16.95 10.18 11.95
CA GLY A 72 -17.67 9.57 10.83
C GLY A 72 -16.73 8.93 9.82
N VAL A 73 -15.55 9.51 9.58
CA VAL A 73 -14.55 8.91 8.69
C VAL A 73 -13.97 7.64 9.32
N GLN A 74 -13.67 7.67 10.62
CA GLN A 74 -13.17 6.53 11.38
C GLN A 74 -14.13 5.34 11.32
N THR A 75 -15.38 5.57 11.70
CA THR A 75 -16.42 4.52 11.68
C THR A 75 -16.60 3.89 10.30
N ALA A 76 -16.61 4.70 9.24
CA ALA A 76 -16.73 4.18 7.88
C ALA A 76 -15.47 3.42 7.41
N PHE A 77 -14.28 3.90 7.79
CA PHE A 77 -13.00 3.24 7.47
C PHE A 77 -12.86 1.88 8.17
N ASP A 78 -13.25 1.81 9.44
CA ASP A 78 -13.19 0.61 10.26
C ASP A 78 -14.27 -0.40 9.82
N ALA A 79 -15.49 0.07 9.52
CA ALA A 79 -16.56 -0.78 8.98
C ALA A 79 -16.18 -1.43 7.64
N ALA A 80 -15.46 -0.71 6.79
CA ALA A 80 -14.94 -1.23 5.53
C ALA A 80 -13.67 -2.10 5.68
N LYS A 81 -13.16 -2.27 6.92
CA LYS A 81 -11.95 -3.05 7.26
C LYS A 81 -10.77 -2.72 6.34
N VAL A 82 -10.60 -1.44 6.02
CA VAL A 82 -9.65 -1.00 5.00
C VAL A 82 -8.22 -1.38 5.38
N ALA A 83 -7.83 -1.22 6.64
CA ALA A 83 -6.50 -1.56 7.13
C ALA A 83 -6.18 -3.05 6.90
N GLU A 84 -7.06 -3.95 7.32
CA GLU A 84 -6.91 -5.40 7.12
C GLU A 84 -6.85 -5.76 5.63
N ASN A 85 -7.75 -5.18 4.84
CA ASN A 85 -7.84 -5.43 3.42
C ASN A 85 -6.60 -4.91 2.68
N PHE A 86 -6.03 -3.79 3.11
CA PHE A 86 -4.78 -3.25 2.59
C PHE A 86 -3.61 -4.18 2.90
N GLN A 87 -3.49 -4.69 4.15
CA GLN A 87 -2.43 -5.63 4.54
C GLN A 87 -2.43 -6.93 3.72
N LYS A 88 -3.60 -7.40 3.30
CA LYS A 88 -3.73 -8.57 2.42
C LYS A 88 -3.21 -8.33 0.99
N THR A 89 -3.12 -7.07 0.56
CA THR A 89 -2.68 -6.75 -0.81
C THR A 89 -1.21 -7.10 -1.06
N GLN A 90 -0.88 -7.43 -2.32
CA GLN A 90 0.52 -7.59 -2.72
C GLN A 90 1.35 -6.32 -2.50
N TRP A 91 0.72 -5.14 -2.57
CA TRP A 91 1.40 -3.87 -2.34
C TRP A 91 1.89 -3.77 -0.89
N ALA A 92 1.02 -4.00 0.09
CA ALA A 92 1.42 -4.02 1.50
C ALA A 92 2.46 -5.11 1.80
N LYS A 93 2.28 -6.32 1.24
CA LYS A 93 3.26 -7.41 1.37
C LYS A 93 4.65 -7.01 0.85
N LYS A 94 4.73 -6.31 -0.28
CA LYS A 94 6.01 -5.81 -0.84
C LYS A 94 6.64 -4.74 0.04
N ILE A 95 5.85 -3.84 0.64
CA ILE A 95 6.32 -2.83 1.60
C ILE A 95 6.92 -3.54 2.82
N ALA A 96 6.19 -4.48 3.42
CA ALA A 96 6.64 -5.26 4.57
C ALA A 96 7.93 -6.05 4.25
N GLN A 97 8.00 -6.70 3.08
CA GLN A 97 9.21 -7.41 2.64
C GLN A 97 10.42 -6.47 2.49
N ARG A 98 10.22 -5.24 2.00
CA ARG A 98 11.29 -4.23 1.91
C ARG A 98 11.77 -3.81 3.31
N ALA A 99 10.84 -3.58 4.24
CA ALA A 99 11.17 -3.24 5.63
C ALA A 99 11.96 -4.37 6.32
N ILE A 100 11.54 -5.63 6.16
CA ILE A 100 12.26 -6.80 6.69
C ILE A 100 13.67 -6.86 6.10
N ARG A 101 13.82 -6.70 4.77
CA ARG A 101 15.13 -6.74 4.12
C ARG A 101 16.07 -5.63 4.60
N ALA A 102 15.54 -4.44 4.85
CA ALA A 102 16.33 -3.34 5.39
C ALA A 102 16.82 -3.63 6.82
N LYS A 103 16.05 -4.41 7.61
CA LYS A 103 16.38 -4.76 9.00
C LYS A 103 17.28 -6.00 9.13
N LEU A 104 17.58 -6.74 8.05
CA LEU A 104 18.36 -7.98 8.14
C LEU A 104 19.77 -7.75 8.70
N THR A 105 20.13 -8.57 9.68
CA THR A 105 21.50 -8.68 10.20
C THR A 105 22.41 -9.42 9.22
N ASP A 106 23.72 -9.28 9.39
CA ASP A 106 24.68 -9.91 8.48
C ASP A 106 24.56 -11.45 8.43
N PHE A 107 24.42 -12.07 9.61
CA PHE A 107 24.19 -13.51 9.71
C PHE A 107 22.90 -13.95 9.01
N GLU A 108 21.81 -13.17 9.10
CA GLU A 108 20.58 -13.47 8.39
C GLU A 108 20.71 -13.32 6.87
N ARG A 109 21.51 -12.36 6.39
CA ARG A 109 21.83 -12.25 4.96
C ARG A 109 22.59 -13.46 4.47
N TYR A 110 23.55 -13.98 5.24
CA TYR A 110 24.25 -15.21 4.92
C TYR A 110 23.30 -16.42 4.83
N LYS A 111 22.42 -16.61 5.82
CA LYS A 111 21.38 -17.67 5.79
C LYS A 111 20.49 -17.55 4.54
N LEU A 112 20.02 -16.34 4.23
CA LEU A 112 19.19 -16.08 3.05
C LEU A 112 19.94 -16.35 1.74
N MET A 113 21.23 -16.02 1.66
CA MET A 113 22.08 -16.32 0.51
C MET A 113 22.17 -17.83 0.26
N LYS A 114 22.49 -18.63 1.29
CA LYS A 114 22.58 -20.09 1.18
C LYS A 114 21.26 -20.73 0.76
N ALA A 115 20.15 -20.30 1.36
CA ALA A 115 18.80 -20.76 0.97
C ALA A 115 18.48 -20.43 -0.50
N LYS A 116 18.81 -19.21 -0.96
CA LYS A 116 18.63 -18.81 -2.37
C LYS A 116 19.48 -19.62 -3.32
N GLN A 117 20.72 -19.93 -2.96
CA GLN A 117 21.63 -20.74 -3.79
C GLN A 117 21.04 -22.13 -4.06
N MET A 118 20.56 -22.81 -3.01
CA MET A 118 19.91 -24.13 -3.13
C MET A 118 18.65 -24.06 -4.00
N ARG A 119 17.75 -23.10 -3.73
CA ARG A 119 16.54 -22.89 -4.53
C ARG A 119 16.86 -22.69 -6.02
N ASN A 120 17.82 -21.83 -6.33
CA ASN A 120 18.19 -21.53 -7.71
C ASN A 120 18.78 -22.74 -8.43
N ARG A 121 19.53 -23.60 -7.73
CA ARG A 121 20.04 -24.86 -8.29
C ARG A 121 18.89 -25.78 -8.70
N ILE A 122 17.90 -25.98 -7.81
CA ILE A 122 16.73 -26.83 -8.09
C ILE A 122 15.94 -26.29 -9.29
N VAL A 123 15.63 -24.99 -9.28
CA VAL A 123 14.89 -24.33 -10.37
C VAL A 123 15.63 -24.47 -11.71
N ARG A 124 16.96 -24.32 -11.72
CA ARG A 124 17.77 -24.45 -12.94
C ARG A 124 17.73 -25.86 -13.52
N VAL A 125 17.83 -26.88 -12.66
CA VAL A 125 17.76 -28.28 -13.08
C VAL A 125 16.39 -28.58 -13.69
N GLU A 126 15.32 -28.15 -13.04
CA GLU A 126 13.96 -28.43 -13.52
C GLU A 126 13.65 -27.67 -14.83
N LEU A 127 14.08 -26.43 -14.94
CA LEU A 127 13.98 -25.65 -16.17
C LEU A 127 14.73 -26.31 -17.34
N ALA A 128 15.91 -26.89 -17.10
CA ALA A 128 16.66 -27.61 -18.13
C ALA A 128 15.91 -28.85 -18.63
N LYS A 129 15.24 -29.61 -17.75
CA LYS A 129 14.39 -30.74 -18.14
C LYS A 129 13.21 -30.28 -18.99
N LEU A 130 12.50 -29.23 -18.56
CA LEU A 130 11.37 -28.65 -19.30
C LEU A 130 11.79 -28.21 -20.71
N LYS A 131 12.94 -27.53 -20.85
CA LYS A 131 13.48 -27.15 -22.15
C LYS A 131 13.83 -28.34 -23.05
N LYS A 132 14.34 -29.43 -22.46
CA LYS A 132 14.64 -30.66 -23.21
C LYS A 132 13.36 -31.37 -23.68
N ALA A 133 12.29 -31.35 -22.88
CA ALA A 133 11.01 -31.96 -23.23
C ALA A 133 10.18 -31.15 -24.25
N GLN A 134 10.42 -29.84 -24.32
CA GLN A 134 9.79 -28.96 -25.31
C GLN A 134 10.45 -29.04 -26.70
N LYS A 135 11.68 -29.56 -26.76
CA LYS A 135 12.45 -29.74 -28.00
C LYS A 135 12.16 -31.10 -28.61
#